data_AF-A0A844Y1U7-F1
#
_entry.id   AF-A0A844Y1U7-F1
#
_cell.length_a   1.000
_cell.length_b   1.000
_cell.length_c   1.000
_cell.angle_alpha   90.00
_cell.angle_beta   90.00
_cell.angle_gamma   90.00
#
_symmetry.space_group_name_H-M   'P 1'
#
loop_
_entity.id
_entity.type
_entity.pdbx_description
1 polymer ?
#
loop_
_entity_poly.entity_id
_entity_poly.type
_entity_poly.pdbx_seq_one_letter_code
_entity_poly.pdbx_strand_id
1 'polypeptide(L)'
;MDLCDHRGQVLTHTEKAWASITFAGTRHSLALLFAGDEAVEAGERFVAELPDHEFAIAGQLVADAGVSEVEHRMVPDPRLLVQCELLLLEDA
;
A
#
# COMPACT_ATOMS: atom_id res chain seq x y z
N MET A 1 -6.51 -13.49 2.26
CA MET A 1 -6.61 -12.77 3.54
C MET A 1 -6.58 -11.30 3.18
N ASP A 2 -7.54 -10.51 3.65
CA ASP A 2 -7.65 -9.12 3.23
C ASP A 2 -6.59 -8.29 3.97
N LEU A 3 -5.81 -7.54 3.21
CA LEU A 3 -4.76 -6.69 3.76
C LEU A 3 -5.41 -5.59 4.63
N CYS A 4 -4.90 -5.35 5.85
CA CYS A 4 -5.44 -4.42 6.85
C CYS A 4 -6.83 -4.69 7.44
N ASP A 5 -7.52 -5.78 7.11
CA ASP A 5 -8.93 -5.99 7.51
C ASP A 5 -9.84 -4.76 7.20
N HIS A 6 -9.55 -4.02 6.12
CA HIS A 6 -10.26 -2.79 5.72
C HIS A 6 -10.21 -1.63 6.73
N ARG A 7 -9.24 -1.62 7.65
CA ARG A 7 -9.10 -0.58 8.69
C ARG A 7 -8.26 0.64 8.27
N GLY A 8 -7.71 0.64 7.06
CA GLY A 8 -6.93 1.75 6.51
C GLY A 8 -7.79 2.75 5.75
N GLN A 9 -7.58 4.04 6.02
CA GLN A 9 -8.17 5.13 5.24
C GLN A 9 -7.15 5.65 4.22
N VAL A 10 -7.50 5.64 2.93
CA VAL A 10 -6.69 6.29 1.88
C VAL A 10 -6.78 7.81 2.05
N LEU A 11 -5.65 8.44 2.36
CA LEU A 11 -5.52 9.91 2.42
C LEU A 11 -5.18 10.49 1.06
N THR A 12 -4.21 9.88 0.39
CA THR A 12 -3.77 10.26 -0.95
C THR A 12 -3.54 9.02 -1.79
N HIS A 13 -3.83 9.14 -3.07
CA HIS A 13 -3.53 8.14 -4.08
C HIS A 13 -3.13 8.90 -5.33
N THR A 14 -1.90 8.66 -5.78
CA THR A 14 -1.37 9.27 -6.99
C THR A 14 -0.87 8.21 -7.92
N GLU A 15 -1.05 8.44 -9.21
CA GLU A 15 -0.69 7.50 -10.26
C GLU A 15 0.27 8.18 -11.21
N LYS A 16 1.32 7.46 -11.59
CA LYS A 16 2.29 7.92 -12.56
C LYS A 16 2.57 6.83 -13.57
N ALA A 17 2.42 7.16 -14.85
CA ALA A 17 2.81 6.29 -15.94
C ALA A 17 4.27 5.87 -15.77
N TRP A 18 4.50 4.56 -15.85
CA TRP A 18 5.80 3.94 -15.75
C TRP A 18 6.02 3.07 -16.98
N ALA A 19 7.19 3.17 -17.61
CA ALA A 19 7.55 2.30 -18.71
C ALA A 19 9.03 1.97 -18.63
N SER A 20 9.35 0.75 -19.03
CA SER A 20 10.69 0.24 -19.26
C SER A 20 10.83 -0.17 -20.73
N ILE A 21 11.96 -0.78 -21.08
CA ILE A 21 12.21 -1.29 -22.43
C ILE A 21 11.22 -2.41 -22.81
N THR A 22 10.77 -3.22 -21.84
CA THR A 22 9.98 -4.44 -22.10
C THR A 22 8.58 -4.41 -21.51
N PHE A 23 8.28 -3.46 -20.62
CA PHE A 23 7.00 -3.38 -19.91
C PHE A 23 6.52 -1.95 -19.78
N ALA A 24 5.20 -1.76 -19.88
CA ALA A 24 4.51 -0.54 -19.51
C ALA A 24 3.60 -0.81 -18.31
N GLY A 25 3.29 0.23 -17.56
CA GLY A 25 2.53 0.11 -16.33
C GLY A 25 2.27 1.45 -15.67
N THR A 26 1.80 1.37 -14.43
CA THR A 26 1.52 2.53 -13.59
C THR A 26 2.11 2.30 -12.22
N ARG A 27 2.87 3.28 -11.74
CA ARG A 27 3.29 3.34 -10.35
C ARG A 27 2.22 4.08 -9.55
N HIS A 28 1.64 3.40 -8.59
CA HIS A 28 0.69 3.96 -7.64
C HIS A 28 1.42 4.25 -6.34
N SER A 29 1.33 5.48 -5.85
CA SER A 29 1.81 5.86 -4.52
C SER A 29 0.60 6.19 -3.67
N LEU A 30 0.47 5.54 -2.51
CA LEU A 30 -0.64 5.73 -1.60
C LEU A 30 -0.14 6.16 -0.22
N ALA A 31 -0.93 6.99 0.44
CA ALA A 31 -0.81 7.24 1.88
C ALA A 31 -2.05 6.72 2.58
N LEU A 32 -1.84 5.81 3.54
CA LEU A 32 -2.88 5.15 4.33
C LEU A 32 -2.78 5.62 5.78
N LEU A 33 -3.92 6.01 6.37
CA LEU A 33 -4.03 6.33 7.78
C LEU A 33 -4.79 5.22 8.50
N PHE A 34 -4.20 4.73 9.57
CA PHE A 34 -4.81 3.85 10.54
C PHE A 34 -4.97 4.63 11.86
N ALA A 35 -6.19 4.73 12.38
CA ALA A 35 -6.47 5.49 13.59
C ALA A 35 -7.21 4.63 14.63
N GLY A 36 -6.71 4.64 15.86
CA GLY A 36 -7.16 3.76 16.94
C GLY A 36 -6.29 2.49 17.05
N ASP A 37 -6.24 1.89 18.25
CA ASP A 37 -5.33 0.79 18.57
C ASP A 37 -5.46 -0.40 17.61
N GLU A 38 -6.68 -0.87 17.36
CA GLU A 38 -6.91 -2.00 16.45
C GLU A 38 -6.55 -1.68 14.99
N ALA A 39 -6.72 -0.42 14.57
CA ALA A 39 -6.35 -0.01 13.22
C ALA A 39 -4.83 0.06 13.09
N VAL A 40 -4.13 0.57 14.12
CA VAL A 40 -2.67 0.59 14.17
C VAL A 40 -2.12 -0.83 14.09
N GLU A 41 -2.65 -1.78 14.86
CA GLU A 41 -2.24 -3.19 14.80
C GLU A 41 -2.45 -3.78 13.39
N ALA A 42 -3.59 -3.48 12.75
CA ALA A 42 -3.84 -3.90 11.38
C ALA A 42 -2.88 -3.25 10.37
N GLY A 43 -2.49 -2.00 10.59
CA GLY A 43 -1.52 -1.28 9.79
C GLY A 43 -0.10 -1.82 9.96
N GLU A 44 0.31 -2.23 11.17
CA GLU A 44 1.59 -2.91 11.42
C GLU A 44 1.66 -4.24 10.67
N ARG A 45 0.58 -5.03 10.69
CA ARG A 45 0.45 -6.24 9.87
C ARG A 45 0.56 -5.93 8.38
N PHE A 46 -0.12 -4.89 7.90
CA PHE A 46 0.02 -4.46 6.50
C PHE A 46 1.44 -4.10 6.13
N VAL A 47 2.15 -3.37 6.99
CA VAL A 47 3.55 -3.00 6.73
C VAL A 47 4.42 -4.24 6.61
N ALA A 48 4.18 -5.26 7.43
CA ALA A 48 4.93 -6.52 7.39
C ALA A 48 4.55 -7.42 6.20
N GLU A 49 3.26 -7.46 5.84
CA GLU A 49 2.74 -8.39 4.83
C GLU A 49 2.79 -7.81 3.40
N LEU A 50 2.72 -6.48 3.22
CA LEU A 50 2.61 -5.85 1.90
C LEU A 50 3.72 -6.29 0.91
N PRO A 51 5.01 -6.33 1.28
CA PRO A 51 6.08 -6.65 0.32
C PRO A 51 6.00 -8.08 -0.23
N ASP A 52 5.49 -9.01 0.58
CA ASP A 52 5.38 -10.42 0.23
C ASP A 52 3.94 -10.79 -0.20
N HIS A 53 3.03 -9.83 -0.25
CA HIS A 53 1.63 -10.08 -0.56
C HIS A 53 1.43 -10.32 -2.06
N GLU A 54 0.90 -11.48 -2.42
CA GLU A 54 0.52 -11.78 -3.79
C GLU A 54 -0.85 -11.19 -4.11
N PHE A 55 -0.87 -10.17 -4.96
CA PHE A 55 -2.09 -9.51 -5.41
C PHE A 55 -2.73 -10.26 -6.59
N ALA A 56 -4.00 -10.62 -6.44
CA ALA A 56 -4.82 -11.16 -7.53
C ALA A 56 -5.74 -10.06 -8.10
N ILE A 57 -5.21 -9.22 -9.00
CA ILE A 57 -5.98 -8.17 -9.69
C ILE A 57 -6.30 -8.64 -11.11
N ALA A 58 -7.58 -8.62 -11.49
CA ALA A 58 -7.98 -9.10 -12.81
C ALA A 58 -7.42 -8.20 -13.93
N GLY A 59 -6.63 -8.78 -14.84
CA GLY A 59 -6.05 -8.07 -16.00
C GLY A 59 -4.90 -7.11 -15.67
N GLN A 60 -4.36 -7.17 -14.44
CA GLN A 60 -3.20 -6.39 -14.03
C GLN A 60 -2.26 -7.25 -13.19
N LEU A 61 -0.96 -7.08 -13.40
CA LEU A 61 0.07 -7.76 -12.63
C LEU A 61 0.74 -6.76 -11.68
N VAL A 62 0.76 -7.06 -10.39
CA VAL A 62 1.56 -6.27 -9.43
C VAL A 62 2.99 -6.80 -9.47
N ALA A 63 3.88 -6.02 -10.09
CA ALA A 63 5.29 -6.40 -10.23
C ALA A 63 6.12 -6.07 -8.99
N ASP A 64 5.71 -5.06 -8.23
CA ASP A 64 6.36 -4.64 -7.00
C ASP A 64 5.33 -4.00 -6.08
N ALA A 65 5.43 -4.27 -4.78
CA ALA A 65 4.66 -3.60 -3.74
C ALA A 65 5.58 -3.40 -2.54
N GLY A 66 5.60 -2.20 -1.97
CA GLY A 66 6.53 -1.89 -0.90
C GLY A 66 6.08 -0.73 -0.05
N VAL A 67 6.55 -0.70 1.19
CA VAL A 67 6.36 0.42 2.11
C VAL A 67 7.55 1.35 1.99
N SER A 68 7.29 2.63 1.71
CA SER A 68 8.32 3.66 1.59
C SER A 68 8.52 4.45 2.88
N GLU A 69 7.47 4.68 3.66
CA GLU A 69 7.53 5.42 4.93
C GLU A 69 6.47 4.94 5.93
N VAL A 70 6.82 4.96 7.21
CA VAL A 70 5.94 4.60 8.32
C VAL A 70 6.10 5.61 9.44
N GLU A 71 5.04 6.32 9.79
CA GLU A 71 5.01 7.29 10.89
C GLU A 71 4.03 6.83 11.98
N HIS A 72 4.55 6.60 13.18
CA HIS A 72 3.75 6.27 14.36
C HIS A 72 3.54 7.50 15.23
N ARG A 73 2.28 7.76 15.59
CA ARG A 73 1.91 8.78 16.55
C ARG A 73 1.03 8.18 17.63
N MET A 74 1.58 8.03 18.84
CA MET A 74 0.87 7.39 19.94
C MET A 74 0.07 8.35 20.82
N VAL A 75 0.25 9.67 20.66
CA VAL A 75 -0.36 10.71 21.53
C VAL A 75 -0.86 11.88 20.68
N PRO A 76 -2.05 12.46 20.97
CA PRO A 76 -2.99 12.07 22.03
C PRO A 76 -3.76 10.78 21.76
N ASP A 77 -3.90 10.39 20.50
CA ASP A 77 -4.54 9.15 20.07
C ASP A 77 -3.58 8.35 19.19
N PRO A 78 -3.59 7.01 19.27
CA PRO A 78 -2.75 6.14 18.44
C PRO A 78 -3.15 6.23 16.97
N ARG A 79 -2.18 6.53 16.13
CA ARG A 79 -2.29 6.62 14.67
C ARG A 79 -1.04 6.11 14.02
N LEU A 80 -1.22 5.51 12.86
CA LEU A 80 -0.16 5.03 11.99
C LEU A 80 -0.41 5.54 10.58
N LEU A 81 0.54 6.29 10.04
CA LEU A 81 0.54 6.73 8.65
C LEU A 81 1.54 5.87 7.88
N VAL A 82 1.09 5.24 6.81
CA VAL A 82 1.92 4.38 5.97
C VAL A 82 1.91 4.95 4.56
N GLN A 83 3.09 5.19 4.02
CA GLN A 83 3.26 5.42 2.58
C GLN A 83 3.71 4.14 1.93
N CYS A 84 3.05 3.77 0.85
CA CYS A 84 3.41 2.60 0.05
C CYS A 84 3.39 2.91 -1.44
N GLU A 85 4.17 2.13 -2.17
CA GLU A 85 4.23 2.16 -3.62
C GLU A 85 3.88 0.80 -4.18
N LEU A 86 3.12 0.78 -5.26
CA LEU A 86 2.80 -0.41 -6.04
C LEU A 86 3.12 -0.14 -7.50
N LEU A 87 3.80 -1.08 -8.15
CA LEU A 87 4.02 -1.09 -9.58
C LEU A 87 3.08 -2.09 -10.22
N LEU A 88 2.07 -1.56 -10.92
CA LEU A 88 1.16 -2.38 -11.72
C LEU A 88 1.64 -2.38 -13.16
N LEU A 89 1.75 -3.56 -13.76
CA LEU A 89 2.03 -3.74 -15.17
C LEU A 89 0.73 -4.03 -15.92
N GLU A 90 0.67 -3.52 -17.15
CA GLU A 90 -0.39 -3.86 -18.09
C GLU A 90 -0.14 -5.28 -18.62
N ASP A 91 -1.19 -6.12 -18.64
CA ASP A 91 -1.12 -7.43 -19.28
C ASP A 91 -1.06 -7.25 -20.82
N ALA A 92 -0.29 -8.11 -21.50
CA ALA A 92 0.09 -7.95 -22.92
C ALA A 92 -0.90 -8.61 -23.89
#